data_AF-A0A1E3L7T3-F1
#
_entry.id   AF-A0A1E3L7T3-F1
#
_cell.length_a   1.000
_cell.length_b   1.000
_cell.length_c   1.000
_cell.angle_alpha   90.00
_cell.angle_beta   90.00
_cell.angle_gamma   90.00
#
_symmetry.space_group_name_H-M   'P 1'
#
loop_
_entity.id
_entity.type
_entity.pdbx_description
1 polymer ?
#
loop_
_entity_poly.entity_id
_entity_poly.type
_entity_poly.pdbx_seq_one_letter_code
_entity_poly.pdbx_strand_id
1 'polypeptide(L)'
;MDKKPTNDEAEFLFNVDLMISGRNNAVALQKLLEILNNHEELADFRVVSGIKLGQKIEKSLKDTSKQQVPIDISSISESKKSITAQTASLVKKLEKHKQEAKSAAILHEKIENDMNSWLALYIKDNTLVRLTINNRGDRFSIPCRILNFDNENQTISVYHVDEKQVYTFKLNEIDDFQHT
;
A
#
# COMPACT_ATOMS: atom_id res chain seq x y z
N MET A 1 52.52 -28.47 -16.86
CA MET A 1 51.66 -27.28 -17.05
C MET A 1 50.31 -27.64 -16.47
N ASP A 2 50.16 -27.36 -15.18
CA ASP A 2 49.03 -27.76 -14.38
C ASP A 2 47.94 -26.68 -14.50
N LYS A 3 46.83 -27.00 -15.15
CA LYS A 3 45.64 -26.15 -15.19
C LYS A 3 44.97 -26.20 -13.81
N LYS A 4 45.09 -25.12 -13.03
CA LYS A 4 44.26 -24.90 -11.84
C LYS A 4 42.79 -24.76 -12.29
N PRO A 5 41.83 -25.38 -11.58
CA PRO A 5 40.42 -25.10 -11.79
C PRO A 5 40.13 -23.66 -11.33
N THR A 6 39.64 -22.83 -12.24
CA THR A 6 39.00 -21.56 -11.90
C THR A 6 37.68 -21.89 -11.22
N ASN A 7 37.63 -21.74 -9.91
CA ASN A 7 36.39 -21.82 -9.15
C ASN A 7 35.63 -20.50 -9.39
N ASP A 8 34.89 -20.45 -10.50
CA ASP A 8 34.00 -19.34 -10.81
C ASP A 8 32.78 -19.45 -9.88
N GLU A 9 32.87 -18.84 -8.69
CA GLU A 9 31.72 -18.71 -7.80
C GLU A 9 30.67 -17.82 -8.47
N ALA A 10 29.56 -18.43 -8.88
CA ALA A 10 28.42 -17.74 -9.47
C ALA A 10 27.43 -17.33 -8.37
N GLU A 11 26.98 -16.09 -8.39
CA GLU A 11 25.90 -15.60 -7.53
C GLU A 11 24.53 -15.95 -8.14
N PHE A 12 23.60 -16.37 -7.28
CA PHE A 12 22.25 -16.77 -7.71
C PHE A 12 21.20 -16.04 -6.86
N LEU A 13 20.17 -15.49 -7.51
CA LEU A 13 19.05 -14.83 -6.85
C LEU A 13 17.82 -15.74 -6.83
N PHE A 14 17.24 -15.93 -5.64
CA PHE A 14 16.02 -16.70 -5.45
C PHE A 14 14.94 -15.85 -4.76
N ASN A 15 13.69 -16.00 -5.20
CA ASN A 15 12.52 -15.48 -4.49
C ASN A 15 11.89 -16.62 -3.69
N VAL A 16 11.77 -16.45 -2.38
CA VAL A 16 11.27 -17.47 -1.46
C VAL A 16 10.15 -16.92 -0.60
N ASP A 17 9.10 -17.73 -0.42
CA ASP A 17 8.01 -17.45 0.53
C ASP A 17 8.27 -18.28 1.80
N LEU A 18 8.45 -17.61 2.94
CA LEU A 18 8.84 -18.23 4.22
C LEU A 18 7.78 -17.97 5.31
N MET A 19 7.38 -19.01 6.03
CA MET A 19 6.44 -18.90 7.15
C MET A 19 7.12 -19.29 8.47
N ILE A 20 7.18 -18.35 9.42
CA ILE A 20 7.83 -18.54 10.72
C ILE A 20 6.83 -18.34 11.86
N SER A 21 6.82 -19.29 12.80
CA SER A 21 5.94 -19.26 13.98
C SER A 21 6.58 -18.47 15.14
N GLY A 22 5.80 -17.55 15.72
CA GLY A 22 6.21 -16.78 16.89
C GLY A 22 5.00 -16.31 17.71
N ARG A 23 5.23 -15.98 18.99
CA ARG A 23 4.17 -15.45 19.88
C ARG A 23 3.61 -14.11 19.39
N ASN A 24 4.45 -13.32 18.74
CA ASN A 24 4.09 -12.07 18.08
C ASN A 24 5.03 -11.86 16.87
N ASN A 25 4.74 -10.85 16.07
CA ASN A 25 5.50 -10.54 14.86
C ASN A 25 6.99 -10.25 15.14
N ALA A 26 7.31 -9.50 16.20
CA ALA A 26 8.70 -9.17 16.56
C ALA A 26 9.53 -10.42 16.90
N VAL A 27 8.95 -11.35 17.67
CA VAL A 27 9.61 -12.62 18.02
C VAL A 27 9.78 -13.51 16.78
N ALA A 28 8.80 -13.53 15.87
CA ALA A 28 8.91 -14.30 14.62
C ALA A 28 9.99 -13.73 13.69
N LEU A 29 10.08 -12.40 13.57
CA LEU A 29 11.09 -11.73 12.77
C LEU A 29 12.50 -11.94 13.34
N GLN A 30 12.65 -11.85 14.67
CA GLN A 30 13.94 -12.13 15.31
C GLN A 30 14.42 -13.55 15.00
N LYS A 31 13.53 -14.55 15.09
CA LYS A 31 13.85 -15.93 14.72
C LYS A 31 14.23 -16.07 13.25
N LEU A 32 13.54 -15.36 12.36
CA LEU A 32 13.88 -15.36 10.93
C LEU A 32 15.29 -14.80 10.71
N LEU A 33 15.61 -13.66 11.33
CA LEU A 33 16.94 -13.04 11.22
C LEU A 33 18.04 -13.93 11.80
N GLU A 34 17.76 -14.60 12.92
CA GLU A 34 18.69 -15.57 13.52
C GLU A 34 18.96 -16.74 12.56
N ILE A 35 17.92 -17.31 11.95
CA ILE A 35 18.08 -18.37 10.94
C ILE A 35 18.91 -17.87 9.75
N LEU A 36 18.57 -16.71 9.18
CA LEU A 36 19.25 -16.18 8.00
C LEU A 36 20.72 -15.80 8.27
N ASN A 37 21.03 -15.30 9.46
CA ASN A 37 22.40 -14.93 9.82
C ASN A 37 23.28 -16.13 10.20
N ASN A 38 22.68 -17.28 10.53
CA ASN A 38 23.42 -18.44 11.03
C ASN A 38 23.82 -19.43 9.91
N HIS A 39 23.62 -19.06 8.64
CA HIS A 39 24.00 -19.84 7.48
C HIS A 39 25.09 -19.11 6.68
N GLU A 40 26.28 -19.71 6.58
CA GLU A 40 27.43 -19.16 5.85
C GLU A 40 27.20 -19.12 4.32
N GLU A 41 26.25 -19.91 3.82
CA GLU A 41 25.90 -19.99 2.40
C GLU A 41 25.04 -18.81 1.91
N LEU A 42 24.51 -17.99 2.82
CA LEU A 42 23.72 -16.81 2.49
C LEU A 42 24.63 -15.59 2.37
N ALA A 43 24.91 -15.17 1.13
CA ALA A 43 25.71 -13.98 0.86
C ALA A 43 24.98 -12.68 1.27
N ASP A 44 23.68 -12.58 1.01
CA ASP A 44 22.83 -11.45 1.39
C ASP A 44 21.34 -11.88 1.42
N PHE A 45 20.50 -11.14 2.14
CA PHE A 45 19.06 -11.34 2.15
C PHE A 45 18.28 -10.04 2.33
N ARG A 46 17.09 -9.98 1.71
CA ARG A 46 16.16 -8.85 1.84
C ARG A 46 14.80 -9.33 2.34
N VAL A 47 14.38 -8.81 3.49
CA VAL A 47 13.04 -9.07 4.03
C VAL A 47 12.06 -8.05 3.46
N VAL A 48 11.26 -8.48 2.48
CA VAL A 48 10.26 -7.62 1.78
C VAL A 48 8.93 -7.53 2.54
N SER A 49 8.60 -8.55 3.35
CA SER A 49 7.32 -8.68 4.05
C SER A 49 7.52 -8.98 5.53
N GLY A 50 6.63 -8.46 6.38
CA GLY A 50 6.57 -8.79 7.81
C GLY A 50 6.92 -7.65 8.78
N ILE A 51 7.49 -6.54 8.33
CA ILE A 51 7.80 -5.36 9.17
C ILE A 51 6.56 -4.50 9.48
N LYS A 52 5.51 -5.09 10.08
CA LYS A 52 4.26 -4.38 10.41
C LYS A 52 4.34 -3.71 11.79
N LEU A 53 5.25 -2.75 11.97
CA LEU A 53 5.31 -1.92 13.18
C LEU A 53 4.34 -0.72 13.02
N GLY A 54 3.44 -0.51 13.99
CA GLY A 54 2.52 0.64 14.00
C GLY A 54 1.03 0.34 13.74
N GLN A 55 0.69 -0.77 13.07
CA GLN A 55 -0.72 -1.11 12.78
C GLN A 55 -1.55 -1.43 14.05
N LYS A 56 -0.90 -1.87 15.15
CA LYS A 56 -1.59 -2.09 16.43
C LYS A 56 -2.05 -0.78 17.08
N ILE A 57 -1.24 0.27 17.00
CA ILE A 57 -1.58 1.60 17.53
C ILE A 57 -2.78 2.16 16.75
N GLU A 58 -2.75 2.03 15.42
CA GLU A 58 -3.84 2.49 14.57
C GLU A 58 -5.16 1.75 14.84
N LYS A 59 -5.10 0.43 15.07
CA LYS A 59 -6.28 -0.37 15.45
C LYS A 59 -6.81 0.02 16.83
N SER A 60 -5.96 0.18 17.84
CA SER A 60 -6.38 0.62 19.17
C SER A 60 -6.96 2.04 19.17
N LEU A 61 -6.40 2.98 18.40
CA LEU A 61 -6.98 4.32 18.23
C LEU A 61 -8.38 4.28 17.60
N LYS A 62 -8.60 3.38 16.62
CA LYS A 62 -9.92 3.17 16.00
C LYS A 62 -10.91 2.51 16.96
N ASP A 63 -10.46 1.62 17.84
CA ASP A 63 -11.32 0.94 18.82
C ASP A 63 -11.68 1.83 20.03
N THR A 64 -10.76 2.68 20.52
CA THR A 64 -11.05 3.65 21.60
C THR A 64 -12.10 4.69 21.18
N SER A 65 -12.25 4.94 19.88
CA SER A 65 -13.27 5.86 19.34
C SER A 65 -14.72 5.33 19.46
N LYS A 66 -14.93 4.07 19.88
CA LYS A 66 -16.26 3.43 19.97
C LYS A 66 -16.79 3.19 21.39
N GLN A 67 -16.02 3.51 22.44
CA GLN A 67 -16.48 3.37 23.83
C GLN A 67 -16.28 4.68 24.60
N GLN A 68 -17.14 5.66 24.33
CA GLN A 68 -17.46 6.69 25.31
C GLN A 68 -18.73 6.25 26.03
N VAL A 69 -18.56 5.75 27.27
CA VAL A 69 -19.66 5.61 28.23
C VAL A 69 -19.91 7.00 28.82
N PRO A 70 -21.13 7.58 28.73
CA PRO A 70 -21.40 8.89 29.30
C PRO A 70 -21.38 8.80 30.83
N ILE A 71 -20.53 9.61 31.47
CA ILE A 71 -20.68 9.92 32.89
C ILE A 71 -21.73 11.03 32.96
N ASP A 72 -22.89 10.68 33.48
CA ASP A 72 -23.98 11.61 33.77
C ASP A 72 -23.61 12.47 34.98
N ILE A 73 -23.56 13.79 34.76
CA ILE A 73 -23.34 14.79 35.81
C ILE A 73 -24.50 15.78 35.76
N SER A 74 -25.73 15.26 35.88
CA SER A 74 -26.93 16.06 36.07
C SER A 74 -27.11 16.44 37.55
N SER A 75 -26.38 17.45 38.02
CA SER A 75 -26.77 18.28 39.16
C SER A 75 -25.82 19.45 39.35
N ILE A 76 -26.15 20.60 38.73
CA ILE A 76 -26.18 21.96 39.32
C ILE A 76 -26.98 22.83 38.33
N SER A 77 -28.27 22.98 38.62
CA SER A 77 -29.10 24.15 38.31
C SER A 77 -28.57 25.32 39.18
N GLU A 78 -28.58 26.61 38.82
CA GLU A 78 -29.66 27.47 38.33
C GLU A 78 -29.04 28.80 37.87
N SER A 79 -29.52 29.39 36.77
CA SER A 79 -30.02 30.79 36.72
C SER A 79 -30.03 31.40 35.30
N LYS A 80 -31.25 31.82 34.91
CA LYS A 80 -31.63 32.83 33.88
C LYS A 80 -31.82 32.39 32.41
N LYS A 81 -32.94 31.67 32.19
CA LYS A 81 -34.19 32.15 31.54
C LYS A 81 -34.09 33.12 30.32
N SER A 82 -34.33 32.55 29.13
CA SER A 82 -35.22 32.94 27.99
C SER A 82 -35.58 34.43 27.78
N ILE A 83 -35.57 35.02 26.57
CA ILE A 83 -36.46 34.81 25.40
C ILE A 83 -35.77 35.44 24.17
N THR A 84 -35.40 34.74 23.08
CA THR A 84 -36.16 34.26 21.89
C THR A 84 -36.25 35.26 20.72
N ALA A 85 -35.61 34.85 19.61
CA ALA A 85 -35.92 35.10 18.18
C ALA A 85 -35.83 36.55 17.66
N GLN A 86 -35.20 36.86 16.52
CA GLN A 86 -35.07 36.08 15.30
C GLN A 86 -34.09 36.78 14.33
N THR A 87 -33.22 35.99 13.67
CA THR A 87 -32.86 36.05 12.22
C THR A 87 -32.23 37.32 11.61
N ALA A 88 -31.32 37.25 10.64
CA ALA A 88 -30.61 36.17 9.98
C ALA A 88 -29.63 36.82 9.00
N SER A 89 -28.34 36.51 9.13
CA SER A 89 -27.37 36.35 8.04
C SER A 89 -25.99 36.35 8.64
N LEU A 90 -25.10 35.50 8.12
CA LEU A 90 -23.65 35.49 8.34
C LEU A 90 -23.09 34.55 9.42
N VAL A 91 -23.62 33.34 9.64
CA VAL A 91 -22.74 32.21 10.02
C VAL A 91 -23.31 30.89 9.48
N LYS A 92 -23.26 30.69 8.17
CA LYS A 92 -23.52 29.38 7.56
C LYS A 92 -22.53 29.10 6.44
N LYS A 93 -21.23 29.19 6.74
CA LYS A 93 -20.17 28.78 5.81
C LYS A 93 -18.82 28.75 6.53
N LEU A 94 -18.50 27.69 7.29
CA LEU A 94 -17.09 27.34 7.60
C LEU A 94 -16.87 26.00 8.34
N GLU A 95 -17.91 25.22 8.69
CA GLU A 95 -17.73 23.91 9.34
C GLU A 95 -18.15 22.71 8.46
N LYS A 96 -17.85 22.74 7.15
CA LYS A 96 -18.08 21.60 6.25
C LYS A 96 -16.89 21.28 5.36
N HIS A 97 -15.65 21.43 5.85
CA HIS A 97 -14.47 21.18 5.00
C HIS A 97 -13.31 20.40 5.66
N LYS A 98 -13.45 19.80 6.84
CA LYS A 98 -12.33 19.09 7.51
C LYS A 98 -12.53 17.59 7.76
N GLN A 99 -13.69 17.01 7.46
CA GLN A 99 -13.97 15.58 7.65
C GLN A 99 -13.99 14.76 6.35
N GLU A 100 -14.09 15.41 5.19
CA GLU A 100 -14.02 14.74 3.87
C GLU A 100 -12.57 14.41 3.47
N ALA A 101 -11.59 15.25 3.83
CA ALA A 101 -10.18 15.04 3.46
C ALA A 101 -9.51 13.86 4.19
N LYS A 102 -9.87 13.59 5.45
CA LYS A 102 -9.32 12.45 6.21
C LYS A 102 -9.96 11.12 5.82
N SER A 103 -11.26 11.15 5.51
CA SER A 103 -12.00 9.96 5.08
C SER A 103 -11.61 9.56 3.65
N ALA A 104 -11.34 10.53 2.77
CA ALA A 104 -10.80 10.29 1.43
C ALA A 104 -9.34 9.81 1.43
N ALA A 105 -8.51 10.28 2.39
CA ALA A 105 -7.13 9.83 2.54
C ALA A 105 -7.03 8.39 3.08
N ILE A 106 -7.89 8.00 4.04
CA ILE A 106 -7.94 6.63 4.56
C ILE A 106 -8.53 5.66 3.52
N LEU A 107 -9.48 6.13 2.68
CA LEU A 107 -9.96 5.35 1.54
C LEU A 107 -8.88 5.23 0.46
N HIS A 108 -8.17 6.31 0.13
CA HIS A 108 -7.05 6.30 -0.82
C HIS A 108 -5.94 5.36 -0.36
N GLU A 109 -5.50 5.43 0.89
CA GLU A 109 -4.41 4.59 1.40
C GLU A 109 -4.79 3.11 1.45
N LYS A 110 -6.07 2.81 1.68
CA LYS A 110 -6.59 1.44 1.67
C LYS A 110 -6.80 0.91 0.23
N ILE A 111 -7.26 1.77 -0.68
CA ILE A 111 -7.36 1.46 -2.10
C ILE A 111 -5.95 1.29 -2.68
N GLU A 112 -5.00 2.16 -2.37
CA GLU A 112 -3.60 2.05 -2.79
C GLU A 112 -2.93 0.78 -2.26
N ASN A 113 -3.17 0.38 -1.01
CA ASN A 113 -2.66 -0.89 -0.49
C ASN A 113 -3.28 -2.10 -1.19
N ASP A 114 -4.60 -2.09 -1.41
CA ASP A 114 -5.27 -3.13 -2.19
C ASP A 114 -4.76 -3.09 -3.64
N MET A 115 -4.45 -1.90 -4.18
CA MET A 115 -3.99 -1.67 -5.55
C MET A 115 -2.57 -2.20 -5.78
N ASN A 116 -1.65 -1.83 -4.90
CA ASN A 116 -0.28 -2.30 -4.92
C ASN A 116 -0.21 -3.82 -4.72
N SER A 117 -1.13 -4.37 -3.94
CA SER A 117 -1.23 -5.82 -3.72
C SER A 117 -1.64 -6.57 -4.99
N TRP A 118 -2.66 -6.14 -5.75
CA TRP A 118 -2.95 -6.81 -7.02
C TRP A 118 -1.85 -6.58 -8.05
N LEU A 119 -1.32 -5.36 -8.19
CA LEU A 119 -0.24 -5.10 -9.14
C LEU A 119 1.00 -5.96 -8.86
N ALA A 120 1.35 -6.17 -7.59
CA ALA A 120 2.42 -7.07 -7.20
C ALA A 120 2.15 -8.53 -7.62
N LEU A 121 0.89 -9.00 -7.58
CA LEU A 121 0.52 -10.31 -8.10
C LEU A 121 0.69 -10.40 -9.62
N TYR A 122 0.23 -9.39 -10.37
CA TYR A 122 0.39 -9.37 -11.84
C TYR A 122 1.86 -9.34 -12.27
N ILE A 123 2.73 -8.66 -11.51
CA ILE A 123 4.17 -8.67 -11.71
C ILE A 123 4.77 -10.04 -11.37
N LYS A 124 4.42 -10.62 -10.21
CA LYS A 124 4.93 -11.93 -9.75
C LYS A 124 4.55 -13.07 -10.70
N ASP A 125 3.28 -13.10 -11.12
CA ASP A 125 2.75 -14.14 -12.00
C ASP A 125 3.10 -13.87 -13.47
N ASN A 126 3.76 -12.74 -13.75
CA ASN A 126 4.09 -12.27 -15.09
C ASN A 126 2.87 -12.33 -16.02
N THR A 127 1.69 -12.00 -15.50
CA THR A 127 0.41 -12.23 -16.18
C THR A 127 0.30 -11.32 -17.41
N LEU A 128 -0.22 -11.86 -18.51
CA LEU A 128 -0.52 -11.08 -19.70
C LEU A 128 -1.79 -10.26 -19.45
N VAL A 129 -1.70 -8.94 -19.61
CA VAL A 129 -2.81 -8.01 -19.37
C VAL A 129 -2.96 -7.12 -20.59
N ARG A 130 -4.20 -6.81 -20.96
CA ARG A 130 -4.50 -5.81 -21.98
C ARG A 130 -4.66 -4.47 -21.29
N LEU A 131 -3.69 -3.58 -21.49
CA LEU A 131 -3.67 -2.24 -20.92
C LEU A 131 -4.32 -1.26 -21.89
N THR A 132 -5.29 -0.50 -21.40
CA THR A 132 -5.94 0.56 -22.16
C THR A 132 -5.47 1.93 -21.67
N ILE A 133 -4.83 2.67 -22.54
CA ILE A 133 -4.16 3.95 -22.23
C ILE A 133 -4.84 5.03 -23.06
N ASN A 134 -5.03 6.21 -22.45
CA ASN A 134 -5.53 7.41 -23.08
C ASN A 134 -4.45 8.49 -22.98
N ASN A 135 -3.80 8.79 -24.09
CA ASN A 135 -2.85 9.89 -24.17
C ASN A 135 -3.48 11.03 -24.97
N ARG A 136 -3.96 12.04 -24.24
CA ARG A 136 -4.43 13.32 -24.82
C ARG A 136 -5.50 13.16 -25.91
N GLY A 137 -6.36 12.14 -25.79
CA GLY A 137 -7.50 11.91 -26.68
C GLY A 137 -7.37 10.68 -27.59
N ASP A 138 -6.16 10.17 -27.77
CA ASP A 138 -5.94 8.91 -28.48
C ASP A 138 -5.95 7.76 -27.49
N ARG A 139 -6.93 6.87 -27.63
CA ARG A 139 -7.09 5.68 -26.80
C ARG A 139 -6.49 4.47 -27.51
N PHE A 140 -5.50 3.84 -26.90
CA PHE A 140 -4.82 2.66 -27.42
C PHE A 140 -4.88 1.52 -26.41
N SER A 141 -4.97 0.30 -26.94
CA SER A 141 -5.09 -0.92 -26.13
C SER A 141 -4.01 -1.91 -26.55
N ILE A 142 -3.08 -2.19 -25.65
CA ILE A 142 -1.89 -2.99 -25.93
C ILE A 142 -1.82 -4.22 -25.02
N PRO A 143 -1.45 -5.41 -25.55
CA PRO A 143 -1.11 -6.55 -24.72
C PRO A 143 0.27 -6.34 -24.10
N CYS A 144 0.34 -6.29 -22.77
CA CYS A 144 1.58 -6.03 -22.05
C CYS A 144 1.71 -6.90 -20.79
N ARG A 145 2.94 -6.97 -20.27
CA ARG A 145 3.25 -7.55 -18.96
C ARG A 145 3.72 -6.43 -18.04
N ILE A 146 3.18 -6.36 -16.84
CA ILE A 146 3.58 -5.33 -15.87
C ILE A 146 4.92 -5.74 -15.27
N LEU A 147 5.91 -4.86 -15.30
CA LEU A 147 7.25 -5.11 -14.77
C LEU A 147 7.43 -4.50 -13.39
N ASN A 148 6.99 -3.26 -13.22
CA ASN A 148 7.18 -2.52 -11.98
C ASN A 148 6.10 -1.45 -11.84
N PHE A 149 5.83 -1.07 -10.60
CA PHE A 149 5.01 0.08 -10.26
C PHE A 149 5.66 0.92 -9.18
N ASP A 150 5.80 2.20 -9.49
CA ASP A 150 6.34 3.20 -8.60
C ASP A 150 5.18 4.02 -8.03
N ASN A 151 4.92 3.84 -6.74
CA ASN A 151 3.85 4.54 -6.02
C ASN A 151 4.20 6.01 -5.73
N GLU A 152 5.48 6.37 -5.57
CA GLU A 152 5.85 7.78 -5.34
C GLU A 152 5.61 8.60 -6.60
N ASN A 153 6.05 8.07 -7.75
CA ASN A 153 5.92 8.76 -9.03
C ASN A 153 4.60 8.48 -9.75
N GLN A 154 3.77 7.56 -9.21
CA GLN A 154 2.53 7.09 -9.83
C GLN A 154 2.78 6.65 -11.29
N THR A 155 3.84 5.88 -11.51
CA THR A 155 4.22 5.38 -12.83
C THR A 155 4.25 3.87 -12.86
N ILE A 156 3.86 3.29 -13.99
CA ILE A 156 3.93 1.86 -14.24
C ILE A 156 4.91 1.61 -15.38
N SER A 157 5.79 0.62 -15.20
CA SER A 157 6.67 0.13 -16.25
C SER A 157 6.08 -1.16 -16.80
N VAL A 158 5.84 -1.20 -18.11
CA VAL A 158 5.20 -2.32 -18.79
C VAL A 158 6.05 -2.78 -19.98
N TYR A 159 6.12 -4.08 -20.17
CA TYR A 159 6.73 -4.69 -21.35
C TYR A 159 5.65 -4.91 -22.41
N HIS A 160 5.81 -4.26 -23.57
CA HIS A 160 4.96 -4.50 -24.72
C HIS A 160 5.34 -5.81 -25.42
N VAL A 161 4.38 -6.72 -25.61
CA VAL A 161 4.68 -8.06 -26.15
C VAL A 161 5.04 -8.01 -27.64
N ASP A 162 4.29 -7.25 -28.46
CA ASP A 162 4.52 -7.20 -29.90
C ASP A 162 5.79 -6.41 -30.27
N GLU A 163 5.94 -5.20 -29.73
CA GLU A 163 7.08 -4.32 -30.02
C GLU A 163 8.35 -4.72 -29.27
N LYS A 164 8.25 -5.59 -28.26
CA LYS A 164 9.34 -6.07 -27.41
C LYS A 164 10.12 -4.93 -26.72
N GLN A 165 9.43 -3.83 -26.43
CA GLN A 165 9.98 -2.64 -25.77
C GLN A 165 9.38 -2.47 -24.38
N VAL A 166 10.11 -1.79 -23.51
CA VAL A 166 9.61 -1.36 -22.20
C VAL A 166 9.11 0.07 -22.31
N TYR A 167 7.89 0.29 -21.87
CA TYR A 167 7.29 1.61 -21.78
C TYR A 167 6.99 1.97 -20.33
N THR A 168 7.11 3.25 -20.01
CA THR A 168 6.72 3.79 -18.72
C THR A 168 5.56 4.75 -18.93
N PHE A 169 4.43 4.47 -18.29
CA PHE A 169 3.23 5.29 -18.35
C PHE A 169 2.91 5.86 -16.98
N LYS A 170 2.28 7.03 -16.94
CA LYS A 170 1.71 7.57 -15.71
C LYS A 170 0.38 6.90 -15.43
N LEU A 171 0.04 6.73 -14.15
CA LEU A 171 -1.25 6.16 -13.75
C LEU A 171 -2.44 6.95 -14.30
N ASN A 172 -2.29 8.27 -14.43
CA ASN A 172 -3.31 9.16 -15.01
C ASN A 172 -3.58 8.93 -16.51
N GLU A 173 -2.67 8.23 -17.20
CA GLU A 173 -2.81 7.92 -18.63
C GLU A 173 -3.54 6.58 -18.82
N ILE A 174 -3.83 5.85 -17.75
CA ILE A 174 -4.40 4.51 -17.82
C ILE A 174 -5.90 4.58 -17.54
N ASP A 175 -6.71 4.10 -18.50
CA ASP A 175 -8.16 4.05 -18.36
C ASP A 175 -8.63 2.72 -17.75
N ASP A 176 -8.08 1.59 -18.20
CA ASP A 176 -8.58 0.26 -17.80
C ASP A 176 -7.51 -0.85 -17.95
N PHE A 177 -7.65 -1.90 -17.15
CA PHE A 177 -6.85 -3.12 -17.17
C PHE A 177 -7.75 -4.33 -17.37
N GLN A 178 -7.58 -5.04 -18.49
CA GLN A 178 -8.33 -6.26 -18.75
C GLN A 178 -7.44 -7.49 -18.69
N HIS A 179 -7.74 -8.39 -17.76
CA HIS A 179 -7.18 -9.73 -17.74
C HIS A 179 -7.79 -10.54 -18.89
N THR A 180 -6.93 -11.16 -19.71
CA THR A 180 -7.35 -12.01 -20.83
C THR A 180 -7.34 -13.47 -20.42
#